data_AF-A0A1F2X053-F1
#
_entry.id   AF-A0A1F2X053-F1
#
_cell.length_a   1.000
_cell.length_b   1.000
_cell.length_c   1.000
_cell.angle_alpha   90.00
_cell.angle_beta   90.00
_cell.angle_gamma   90.00
#
_symmetry.space_group_name_H-M   'P 1'
#
loop_
_entity.id
_entity.type
_entity.pdbx_description
1 polymer ?
#
loop_
_entity_poly.entity_id
_entity_poly.type
_entity_poly.pdbx_seq_one_letter_code
_entity_poly.pdbx_strand_id
1 'polypeptide(L)'
;MDDMERREAAIKRLRERRDFWTHLVTYIVVNAFLVVVWFVTNDGGYFWPVWPIAGWGIGLLIHAFETFRRPIGEDAIRREMERGPR
;
A
#
# COMPACT_ATOMS: atom_id res chain seq x y z
N MET A 1 16.85 21.52 12.42
CA MET A 1 16.57 20.55 11.35
C MET A 1 17.48 20.89 10.21
N ASP A 2 18.51 20.08 10.03
CA ASP A 2 19.47 20.20 8.95
C ASP A 2 18.79 19.86 7.62
N ASP A 3 19.15 20.54 6.53
CA ASP A 3 18.56 20.29 5.20
C ASP A 3 18.80 18.83 4.74
N MET A 4 19.85 18.19 5.28
CA MET A 4 20.13 16.77 5.08
C MET A 4 19.04 15.85 5.66
N GLU A 5 18.54 16.12 6.88
CA GLU A 5 17.46 15.35 7.52
C GLU A 5 16.15 15.42 6.73
N ARG A 6 15.82 16.61 6.20
CA ARG A 6 14.63 16.82 5.37
C ARG A 6 14.70 16.03 4.06
N ARG A 7 15.88 15.98 3.46
CA ARG A 7 16.11 15.25 2.20
C ARG A 7 16.01 13.73 2.42
N GLU A 8 16.58 13.21 3.49
CA GLU A 8 16.47 11.79 3.84
C GLU A 8 15.03 11.35 4.11
N ALA A 9 14.27 12.16 4.86
CA ALA A 9 12.85 11.90 5.10
C ALA A 9 12.02 11.88 3.80
N ALA A 10 12.29 12.79 2.87
CA ALA A 10 11.63 12.82 1.56
C ALA A 10 11.97 11.58 0.71
N ILE A 11 13.24 11.16 0.70
CA ILE A 11 13.70 9.97 -0.04
C ILE A 11 13.06 8.70 0.53
N LYS A 12 13.00 8.57 1.87
CA LYS A 12 12.38 7.42 2.54
C LYS A 12 10.91 7.26 2.14
N ARG A 13 10.14 8.36 2.17
CA ARG A 13 8.72 8.37 1.75
C ARG A 13 8.53 8.00 0.28
N LEU A 14 9.43 8.44 -0.61
CA LEU A 14 9.41 8.07 -2.03
C LEU A 14 9.67 6.57 -2.23
N ARG A 15 10.61 6.01 -1.46
CA ARG A 15 10.95 4.58 -1.53
C ARG A 15 9.80 3.70 -1.04
N GLU A 16 9.18 4.04 0.10
CA GLU A 16 8.02 3.32 0.64
C GLU A 16 6.86 3.27 -0.35
N ARG A 17 6.56 4.39 -1.02
CA ARG A 17 5.55 4.43 -2.09
C ARG A 17 5.90 3.53 -3.26
N ARG A 18 7.16 3.49 -3.69
CA ARG A 18 7.61 2.67 -4.82
C ARG A 18 7.52 1.17 -4.51
N ASP A 19 7.88 0.79 -3.29
CA ASP A 19 7.80 -0.61 -2.85
C ASP A 19 6.34 -1.08 -2.75
N PHE A 20 5.42 -0.22 -2.29
CA PHE A 20 3.98 -0.48 -2.34
C PHE A 20 3.49 -0.71 -3.78
N TRP A 21 3.85 0.18 -4.71
CA TRP A 21 3.45 0.04 -6.12
C TRP A 21 3.95 -1.26 -6.75
N THR A 22 5.18 -1.68 -6.41
CA THR A 22 5.74 -2.95 -6.89
C THR A 22 4.92 -4.15 -6.40
N HIS A 23 4.51 -4.14 -5.13
CA HIS A 23 3.65 -5.19 -4.57
C HIS A 23 2.25 -5.17 -5.20
N LEU A 24 1.68 -4.00 -5.42
CA LEU A 24 0.37 -3.85 -6.08
C LEU A 24 0.40 -4.38 -7.52
N VAL A 25 1.41 -4.03 -8.31
CA VAL A 25 1.55 -4.52 -9.68
C VAL A 25 1.72 -6.04 -9.69
N THR A 26 2.59 -6.57 -8.82
CA THR A 26 2.78 -8.02 -8.67
C THR A 26 1.47 -8.72 -8.32
N TYR A 27 0.69 -8.16 -7.38
CA TYR A 27 -0.62 -8.67 -7.00
C TYR A 27 -1.57 -8.72 -8.21
N ILE A 28 -1.68 -7.64 -8.99
CA ILE A 28 -2.57 -7.59 -10.15
C ILE A 28 -2.14 -8.62 -11.20
N VAL A 29 -0.85 -8.70 -11.52
CA VAL A 29 -0.32 -9.61 -12.56
C VAL A 29 -0.54 -11.07 -12.18
N VAL A 30 -0.21 -11.46 -10.93
CA VAL A 30 -0.36 -12.84 -10.47
C VAL A 30 -1.84 -13.24 -10.39
N ASN A 31 -2.70 -12.38 -9.84
CA ASN A 31 -4.13 -12.70 -9.75
C ASN A 31 -4.81 -12.73 -11.13
N ALA A 32 -4.46 -11.81 -12.04
CA ALA A 32 -4.95 -11.87 -13.42
C ALA A 32 -4.52 -13.17 -14.10
N PHE A 33 -3.27 -13.59 -13.93
CA PHE A 33 -2.78 -14.87 -14.44
C PHE A 33 -3.57 -16.06 -13.87
N LEU A 34 -3.83 -16.09 -12.56
CA LEU A 34 -4.63 -17.14 -11.92
C LEU A 34 -6.07 -17.20 -12.46
N VAL A 35 -6.69 -16.03 -12.68
CA VAL A 35 -8.02 -15.93 -13.28
C VAL A 35 -8.04 -16.44 -14.71
N VAL A 36 -7.02 -16.09 -15.52
CA VAL A 36 -6.88 -16.61 -16.89
C VAL A 36 -6.69 -18.12 -16.88
N VAL A 37 -5.83 -18.66 -16.00
CA VAL A 37 -5.64 -20.10 -15.85
C VAL A 37 -6.95 -20.78 -15.49
N TRP A 38 -7.68 -20.26 -14.50
CA TRP A 38 -8.99 -20.79 -14.12
C TRP A 38 -9.99 -20.76 -15.28
N PHE A 39 -10.05 -19.65 -16.04
CA PHE A 39 -10.97 -19.51 -17.16
C PHE A 39 -10.69 -20.54 -18.26
N VAL A 40 -9.41 -20.79 -18.56
CA VAL A 40 -8.99 -21.75 -19.59
C VAL A 40 -9.10 -23.21 -19.14
N THR A 41 -8.86 -23.50 -17.87
CA THR A 41 -8.82 -24.90 -17.38
C THR A 41 -10.13 -25.41 -16.81
N ASN A 42 -10.98 -24.52 -16.28
CA ASN A 42 -12.08 -24.94 -15.42
C ASN A 42 -13.47 -24.67 -16.02
N ASP A 43 -13.55 -24.05 -17.20
CA ASP A 43 -14.75 -23.87 -18.04
C ASP A 43 -16.05 -23.54 -17.25
N GLY A 44 -15.94 -22.66 -16.24
CA GLY A 44 -17.07 -22.24 -15.39
C GLY A 44 -17.28 -23.00 -14.06
N GLY A 45 -16.38 -23.90 -13.67
CA GLY A 45 -16.40 -24.56 -12.35
C GLY A 45 -16.06 -23.62 -11.18
N TYR A 46 -15.89 -24.15 -9.96
CA TYR A 46 -15.66 -23.34 -8.75
C TYR A 46 -14.49 -22.32 -8.89
N PHE A 47 -14.76 -21.04 -8.57
CA PHE A 47 -13.79 -19.94 -8.68
C PHE A 47 -12.78 -19.95 -7.52
N TRP A 48 -11.89 -20.94 -7.54
CA TRP A 48 -10.82 -21.08 -6.55
C TRP A 48 -9.84 -19.89 -6.45
N PRO A 49 -9.60 -19.06 -7.50
CA PRO A 49 -8.75 -17.86 -7.37
C PRO A 49 -9.23 -16.85 -6.32
N VAL A 50 -10.49 -16.94 -5.86
CA VAL A 50 -11.03 -16.09 -4.79
C VAL A 50 -10.19 -16.14 -3.51
N TRP A 51 -9.62 -17.30 -3.16
CA TRP A 51 -8.85 -17.48 -1.94
C TRP A 51 -7.51 -16.73 -1.95
N PRO A 52 -6.64 -16.89 -2.97
CA PRO A 52 -5.42 -16.08 -3.07
C PRO A 52 -5.72 -14.59 -3.24
N ILE A 53 -6.76 -14.23 -4.02
CA ILE A 53 -7.19 -12.83 -4.19
C ILE A 53 -7.54 -12.22 -2.82
N ALA A 54 -8.38 -12.90 -2.03
CA ALA A 54 -8.83 -12.39 -0.73
C ALA A 54 -7.69 -12.39 0.31
N GLY A 55 -6.93 -13.49 0.42
CA GLY A 55 -5.84 -13.61 1.39
C GLY A 55 -4.75 -12.57 1.17
N TRP A 56 -4.25 -12.42 -0.05
CA TRP A 56 -3.24 -11.41 -0.37
C TRP A 56 -3.83 -9.99 -0.45
N GLY A 57 -5.08 -9.87 -0.89
CA GLY A 57 -5.78 -8.59 -1.00
C GLY A 57 -5.91 -7.88 0.35
N ILE A 58 -6.18 -8.63 1.42
CA ILE A 58 -6.24 -8.08 2.78
C ILE A 58 -4.87 -7.53 3.21
N GLY A 59 -3.79 -8.29 3.01
CA GLY A 59 -2.43 -7.82 3.33
C GLY A 59 -2.05 -6.57 2.54
N LEU A 60 -2.40 -6.52 1.26
CA LEU A 60 -2.20 -5.36 0.40
C LEU A 60 -3.00 -4.14 0.87
N LEU A 61 -4.25 -4.32 1.30
CA LEU A 61 -5.10 -3.26 1.84
C LEU A 61 -4.54 -2.68 3.15
N ILE A 62 -4.02 -3.54 4.04
CA ILE A 62 -3.36 -3.09 5.28
C ILE A 62 -2.11 -2.27 4.92
N HIS A 63 -1.27 -2.77 4.02
CA HIS A 63 -0.05 -2.08 3.60
C HIS A 63 -0.36 -0.75 2.86
N ALA A 64 -1.43 -0.73 2.05
CA ALA A 64 -1.94 0.49 1.43
C ALA A 64 -2.41 1.48 2.50
N PHE A 65 -3.14 0.99 3.50
CA PHE A 65 -3.63 1.84 4.58
C PHE A 65 -2.48 2.41 5.40
N GLU A 66 -1.38 1.69 5.63
CA GLU A 66 -0.19 2.25 6.28
C GLU A 66 0.58 3.24 5.38
N THR A 67 0.74 2.91 4.09
CA THR A 67 1.48 3.73 3.13
C THR A 67 0.73 5.03 2.77
N PHE A 68 -0.60 4.97 2.71
CA PHE A 68 -1.48 6.09 2.35
C PHE A 68 -2.24 6.69 3.54
N ARG A 69 -2.20 6.09 4.75
CA ARG A 69 -2.54 6.84 5.96
C ARG A 69 -1.60 8.02 5.96
N ARG A 70 -2.17 9.21 5.77
CA ARG A 70 -1.48 10.45 6.07
C ARG A 70 -0.93 10.28 7.49
N PRO A 71 0.38 10.40 7.74
CA PRO A 71 0.82 10.74 9.08
C PRO A 71 0.01 11.98 9.44
N ILE A 72 -0.56 12.01 10.66
CA ILE A 72 -1.21 13.19 11.25
C ILE A 72 -0.46 14.39 10.72
N GLY A 73 -1.09 15.15 9.82
CA GLY A 73 -0.36 16.04 8.92
C GLY A 73 0.61 16.88 9.75
N GLU A 74 1.81 17.16 9.25
CA GLU A 74 2.71 18.10 9.93
C GLU A 74 1.97 19.40 10.27
N ASP A 75 0.89 19.74 9.57
CA ASP A 75 -0.08 20.79 9.89
C ASP A 75 -0.86 20.59 11.20
N ALA A 76 -1.26 19.36 11.55
CA ALA A 76 -1.91 19.02 12.81
C ALA A 76 -0.91 19.01 13.98
N ILE A 77 0.32 18.52 13.76
CA ILE A 77 1.39 18.59 14.78
C ILE A 77 1.81 20.05 14.98
N ARG A 78 1.95 20.83 13.91
CA ARG A 78 2.27 22.27 13.96
C ARG A 78 1.16 23.08 14.66
N ARG A 79 -0.12 22.78 14.39
CA ARG A 79 -1.25 23.40 15.09
C ARG A 79 -1.28 23.08 16.58
N GLU A 80 -0.88 21.87 16.98
CA GLU A 80 -0.80 21.51 18.40
C GLU A 80 0.42 22.16 19.08
N MET A 81 1.56 22.27 18.38
CA MET A 81 2.72 23.01 18.89
C MET A 81 2.47 24.52 18.99
N GLU A 82 1.73 25.12 18.06
CA GLU A 82 1.31 26.53 18.10
C GLU A 82 0.28 26.81 19.21
N ARG A 83 -0.48 25.79 19.64
CA ARG A 83 -1.49 25.95 20.69
C ARG A 83 -0.91 26.17 22.08
N GLY A 84 0.38 25.85 22.29
CA GLY A 84 1.06 25.98 23.58
C GLY A 84 0.44 25.07 24.65
N PRO A 85 1.26 24.45 25.53
CA PRO A 85 0.71 23.73 26.67
C PRO A 85 -0.03 24.76 27.55
N ARG A 86 -1.32 24.54 27.77
CA ARG A 86 -2.12 25.30 28.74
C ARG A 86 -1.68 24.98 30.17
#